data_AF-A0A1X9SQD6-F1
#
_entry.id   AF-A0A1X9SQD6-F1
#
_cell.length_a   1.000
_cell.length_b   1.000
_cell.length_c   1.000
_cell.angle_alpha   90.00
_cell.angle_beta   90.00
_cell.angle_gamma   90.00
#
_symmetry.space_group_name_H-M   'P 1'
#
loop_
_entity.id
_entity.type
_entity.pdbx_description
1 polymer ?
#
loop_
_entity_poly.entity_id
_entity_poly.type
_entity_poly.pdbx_seq_one_letter_code
_entity_poly.pdbx_strand_id
1 'polypeptide(L)'
;MLLSKRKNIIIGDQCLFSHTIWFRNADPHLIYDNITNKRINPTQSIYIGDHVWVGQEVAFLKKSFVASGSIIGTKSVVTKLCYSNTINTGNPIKQVKENISWRGECVHNWDLEETNKYNYIPNNDFKYTYNQNEFLSPKAIEEKLDSLNTAQEKLEFVYNAIYCNKNKNRFAYFKDMPYDIPLPKYENKFKSLKFEEIKPTPVAPVEPPKPTPQPTTQELEIKSLKDKLSQKEKDISSLEINYQKALNTKNHLSYKLGEALIKANKNWYKGGYVKFIFEVMRIKKEHRNRGQI
;
A
#
# COMPACT_ATOMS: atom_id res chain seq x y z
N MET A 1 -1.75 6.30 1.90
CA MET A 1 -3.06 6.18 1.21
C MET A 1 -3.73 7.54 1.22
N LEU A 2 -4.18 8.05 0.07
CA LEU A 2 -4.98 9.28 0.02
C LEU A 2 -6.34 8.94 -0.61
N LEU A 3 -7.36 8.80 0.24
CA LEU A 3 -8.74 8.61 -0.19
C LEU A 3 -9.35 9.99 -0.44
N SER A 4 -9.86 10.21 -1.64
CA SER A 4 -10.59 11.42 -1.99
C SER A 4 -11.98 11.05 -2.48
N LYS A 5 -13.00 11.79 -2.03
CA LYS A 5 -14.39 11.82 -2.52
C LYS A 5 -15.10 10.46 -2.68
N ARG A 6 -16.02 10.11 -1.78
CA ARG A 6 -17.14 9.11 -1.93
C ARG A 6 -16.89 7.92 -2.89
N LYS A 7 -15.68 7.36 -2.90
CA LYS A 7 -15.24 6.27 -3.78
C LYS A 7 -14.34 5.35 -2.97
N ASN A 8 -14.17 4.14 -3.47
CA ASN A 8 -13.77 2.99 -2.67
C ASN A 8 -12.35 2.53 -2.99
N ILE A 9 -11.68 1.99 -1.99
CA ILE A 9 -10.52 1.12 -2.18
C ILE A 9 -10.89 -0.20 -1.50
N ILE A 10 -11.04 -1.27 -2.29
CA ILE A 10 -11.35 -2.61 -1.79
C ILE A 10 -10.16 -3.51 -2.10
N ILE A 11 -9.66 -4.19 -1.07
CA ILE A 11 -8.52 -5.10 -1.14
C ILE A 11 -8.96 -6.46 -0.62
N GLY A 12 -8.71 -7.51 -1.40
CA GLY A 12 -9.02 -8.89 -1.06
C GLY A 12 -8.10 -9.49 0.00
N ASP A 13 -8.33 -10.78 0.26
CA ASP A 13 -7.67 -11.54 1.30
C ASP A 13 -6.29 -12.04 0.82
N GLN A 14 -5.35 -12.28 1.74
CA GLN A 14 -4.06 -12.94 1.48
C GLN A 14 -3.15 -12.26 0.43
N CYS A 15 -3.26 -10.94 0.26
CA CYS A 15 -2.32 -10.16 -0.54
C CYS A 15 -0.96 -10.02 0.14
N LEU A 16 0.12 -9.90 -0.65
CA LEU A 16 1.48 -9.63 -0.18
C LEU A 16 1.93 -8.27 -0.70
N PHE A 17 1.98 -7.25 0.16
CA PHE A 17 2.43 -5.91 -0.18
C PHE A 17 3.85 -5.67 0.32
N SER A 18 4.74 -5.23 -0.56
CA SER A 18 6.06 -4.72 -0.20
C SER A 18 5.97 -3.28 0.34
N HIS A 19 7.09 -2.57 0.39
CA HIS A 19 7.18 -1.25 0.99
C HIS A 19 6.75 -0.12 0.04
N THR A 20 6.27 0.99 0.62
CA THR A 20 6.03 2.26 -0.08
C THR A 20 4.97 2.15 -1.20
N ILE A 21 3.84 1.50 -0.91
CA ILE A 21 2.74 1.35 -1.88
C ILE A 21 1.84 2.59 -1.88
N TRP A 22 1.52 3.10 -3.07
CA TRP A 22 0.67 4.27 -3.24
C TRP A 22 -0.69 3.87 -3.80
N PHE A 23 -1.75 4.35 -3.16
CA PHE A 23 -3.11 4.28 -3.68
C PHE A 23 -3.66 5.69 -3.85
N ARG A 24 -4.06 6.02 -5.09
CA ARG A 24 -4.54 7.35 -5.47
C ARG A 24 -5.77 7.24 -6.37
N ASN A 25 -6.95 7.30 -5.77
CA ASN A 25 -8.24 7.16 -6.45
C ASN A 25 -8.75 8.45 -7.12
N ALA A 26 -8.05 9.58 -6.95
CA ALA A 26 -8.40 10.87 -7.53
C ALA A 26 -7.18 11.66 -8.02
N ASP A 27 -7.41 12.46 -9.07
CA ASP A 27 -6.52 13.57 -9.39
C ASP A 27 -6.97 14.80 -8.56
N PRO A 28 -6.06 15.54 -7.92
CA PRO A 28 -6.40 16.66 -7.05
C PRO A 28 -6.86 17.90 -7.82
N HIS A 29 -6.53 18.00 -9.10
CA HIS A 29 -6.88 19.11 -9.97
C HIS A 29 -7.86 18.68 -11.06
N LEU A 30 -8.70 19.61 -11.48
CA LEU A 30 -9.77 19.35 -12.46
C LEU A 30 -9.19 19.40 -13.87
N ILE A 31 -9.57 18.44 -14.71
CA ILE A 31 -9.23 18.41 -16.13
C ILE A 31 -10.54 18.49 -16.92
N TYR A 32 -10.60 19.41 -17.87
CA TYR A 32 -11.76 19.65 -18.72
C TYR A 32 -11.44 19.29 -20.16
N ASP A 33 -12.44 18.76 -20.86
CA ASP A 33 -12.41 18.65 -22.32
C ASP A 33 -12.64 20.03 -22.95
N ASN A 34 -11.77 20.45 -23.87
CA ASN A 34 -11.83 21.79 -24.46
C ASN A 34 -12.97 21.98 -25.48
N ILE A 35 -13.58 20.89 -25.97
CA ILE A 35 -14.70 20.96 -26.93
C ILE A 35 -16.02 21.07 -26.16
N THR A 36 -16.23 20.21 -25.16
CA THR A 36 -17.49 20.13 -24.42
C THR A 36 -17.47 20.91 -23.11
N ASN A 37 -16.33 21.47 -22.69
CA ASN A 37 -16.11 22.11 -21.38
C ASN A 37 -16.49 21.21 -20.18
N LYS A 38 -16.55 19.90 -20.39
CA LYS A 38 -16.97 18.94 -19.36
C LYS A 38 -15.75 18.43 -18.62
N ARG A 39 -15.83 18.30 -17.30
CA ARG A 39 -14.79 17.62 -16.52
C ARG A 39 -14.65 16.16 -16.96
N ILE A 40 -13.42 15.71 -17.24
CA ILE A 40 -13.12 14.36 -17.74
C ILE A 40 -12.36 13.46 -16.76
N ASN A 41 -11.98 13.96 -15.59
CA ASN A 41 -11.23 13.18 -14.59
C ASN A 41 -12.00 12.99 -13.26
N PRO A 42 -13.20 12.40 -13.27
CA PRO A 42 -13.88 12.06 -12.03
C PRO A 42 -13.05 11.06 -11.21
N THR A 43 -13.19 11.12 -9.89
CA THR A 43 -12.66 10.12 -8.96
C THR A 43 -13.25 8.76 -9.29
N GLN A 44 -12.44 7.70 -9.23
CA GLN A 44 -12.87 6.32 -9.48
C GLN A 44 -12.24 5.38 -8.46
N SER A 45 -12.99 4.36 -8.06
CA SER A 45 -12.56 3.35 -7.09
C SER A 45 -11.34 2.53 -7.59
N ILE A 46 -10.68 1.86 -6.64
CA ILE A 46 -9.58 0.93 -6.88
C ILE A 46 -9.94 -0.41 -6.27
N TYR A 47 -9.73 -1.49 -7.02
CA TYR A 47 -10.04 -2.85 -6.59
C TYR A 47 -8.82 -3.75 -6.72
N ILE A 48 -8.49 -4.44 -5.65
CA ILE A 48 -7.43 -5.45 -5.62
C ILE A 48 -8.09 -6.75 -5.16
N GLY A 49 -7.97 -7.80 -5.98
CA GLY A 49 -8.51 -9.12 -5.71
C GLY A 49 -7.73 -9.86 -4.62
N ASP A 50 -8.05 -11.13 -4.47
CA ASP A 50 -7.41 -11.98 -3.47
C ASP A 50 -6.03 -12.44 -3.93
N HIS A 51 -5.10 -12.62 -2.99
CA HIS A 51 -3.79 -13.18 -3.26
C HIS A 51 -3.07 -12.45 -4.41
N VAL A 52 -3.02 -11.12 -4.32
CA VAL A 52 -2.23 -10.28 -5.20
C VAL A 52 -0.87 -10.01 -4.55
N TRP A 53 0.22 -10.23 -5.28
CA TRP A 53 1.56 -9.84 -4.85
C TRP A 53 1.93 -8.49 -5.45
N VAL A 54 2.28 -7.54 -4.61
CA VAL A 54 2.64 -6.17 -5.00
C VAL A 54 4.08 -5.87 -4.59
N GLY A 55 4.92 -5.66 -5.60
CA GLY A 55 6.31 -5.25 -5.44
C GLY A 55 6.46 -3.85 -4.84
N GLN A 56 7.69 -3.50 -4.48
CA GLN A 56 8.00 -2.23 -3.80
C GLN A 56 7.65 -1.02 -4.67
N GLU A 57 7.22 0.09 -4.06
CA GLU A 57 6.98 1.37 -4.74
C GLU A 57 5.96 1.33 -5.89
N VAL A 58 5.01 0.39 -5.85
CA VAL A 58 3.90 0.35 -6.80
C VAL A 58 2.90 1.47 -6.52
N ALA A 59 2.42 2.11 -7.57
CA ALA A 59 1.34 3.10 -7.50
C ALA A 59 0.09 2.60 -8.22
N PHE A 60 -1.03 2.51 -7.49
CA PHE A 60 -2.36 2.25 -8.01
C PHE A 60 -3.10 3.57 -8.21
N LEU A 61 -3.47 3.88 -9.46
CA LEU A 61 -4.27 5.06 -9.79
C LEU A 61 -5.75 4.71 -9.93
N LYS A 62 -6.60 5.74 -9.94
CA LYS A 62 -8.05 5.64 -10.15
C LYS A 62 -8.41 4.69 -11.30
N LYS A 63 -9.51 3.92 -11.15
CA LYS A 63 -9.99 2.90 -12.11
C LYS A 63 -9.17 1.60 -12.17
N SER A 64 -8.11 1.46 -11.36
CA SER A 64 -7.33 0.22 -11.36
C SER A 64 -8.14 -0.95 -10.79
N PHE A 65 -8.12 -2.08 -11.51
CA PHE A 65 -8.57 -3.37 -11.00
C PHE A 65 -7.45 -4.40 -11.19
N VAL A 66 -7.02 -5.04 -10.12
CA VAL A 66 -6.07 -6.15 -10.18
C VAL A 66 -6.76 -7.42 -9.73
N ALA A 67 -6.95 -8.37 -10.63
CA ALA A 67 -7.69 -9.60 -10.36
C ALA A 67 -6.86 -10.59 -9.53
N SER A 68 -7.53 -11.57 -8.91
CA SER A 68 -6.91 -12.49 -7.96
C SER A 68 -5.72 -13.27 -8.55
N GLY A 69 -4.68 -13.50 -7.75
CA GLY A 69 -3.48 -14.26 -8.16
C GLY A 69 -2.49 -13.48 -9.03
N SER A 70 -2.72 -12.19 -9.27
CA SER A 70 -1.82 -11.36 -10.07
C SER A 70 -0.56 -10.95 -9.30
N ILE A 71 0.54 -10.71 -10.03
CA ILE A 71 1.77 -10.12 -9.52
C ILE A 71 1.97 -8.75 -10.17
N ILE A 72 2.19 -7.72 -9.36
CA ILE A 72 2.54 -6.37 -9.80
C ILE A 72 4.01 -6.10 -9.49
N GLY A 73 4.82 -5.90 -10.53
CA GLY A 73 6.26 -5.69 -10.41
C GLY A 73 6.61 -4.36 -9.72
N THR A 74 7.77 -4.32 -9.08
CA THR A 74 8.35 -3.13 -8.42
C THR A 74 8.30 -1.88 -9.30
N LYS A 75 8.01 -0.71 -8.69
CA LYS A 75 7.93 0.62 -9.32
C LYS A 75 6.92 0.74 -10.48
N SER A 76 5.95 -0.16 -10.56
CA SER A 76 4.91 -0.11 -11.60
C SER A 76 3.83 0.93 -11.29
N VAL A 77 3.24 1.50 -12.35
CA VAL A 77 2.09 2.41 -12.24
C VAL A 77 0.86 1.77 -12.87
N VAL A 78 -0.04 1.31 -12.00
CA VAL A 78 -1.28 0.65 -12.37
C VAL A 78 -2.33 1.69 -12.73
N THR A 79 -2.82 1.61 -13.96
CA THR A 79 -3.78 2.56 -14.55
C THR A 79 -4.98 1.88 -15.20
N LYS A 80 -5.03 0.54 -15.17
CA LYS A 80 -6.00 -0.30 -15.87
C LYS A 80 -6.11 -1.67 -15.22
N LEU A 81 -6.97 -2.51 -15.80
CA LEU A 81 -7.14 -3.91 -15.44
C LEU A 81 -5.84 -4.72 -15.58
N CYS A 82 -5.57 -5.57 -14.58
CA CYS A 82 -4.58 -6.65 -14.62
C CYS A 82 -5.30 -8.00 -14.37
N TYR A 83 -5.10 -8.98 -15.24
CA TYR A 83 -5.82 -10.26 -15.23
C TYR A 83 -5.27 -11.27 -14.22
N SER A 84 -6.10 -12.22 -13.79
CA SER A 84 -5.72 -13.27 -12.87
C SER A 84 -4.57 -14.13 -13.38
N ASN A 85 -3.72 -14.62 -12.46
CA ASN A 85 -2.58 -15.48 -12.78
C ASN A 85 -1.60 -14.87 -13.80
N THR A 86 -1.40 -13.55 -13.75
CA THR A 86 -0.47 -12.83 -14.64
C THR A 86 0.57 -12.00 -13.87
N ILE A 87 1.70 -11.73 -14.52
CA ILE A 87 2.71 -10.76 -14.07
C ILE A 87 2.54 -9.48 -14.88
N ASN A 88 2.40 -8.36 -14.18
CA ASN A 88 2.23 -7.05 -14.77
C ASN A 88 3.29 -6.10 -14.22
N THR A 89 4.00 -5.40 -15.11
CA THR A 89 5.07 -4.49 -14.71
C THR A 89 5.16 -3.27 -15.63
N GLY A 90 5.82 -2.22 -15.14
CA GLY A 90 6.17 -1.02 -15.90
C GLY A 90 5.29 0.20 -15.63
N ASN A 91 5.64 1.29 -16.31
CA ASN A 91 4.96 2.57 -16.26
C ASN A 91 4.85 3.13 -17.71
N PRO A 92 3.66 3.06 -18.36
CA PRO A 92 2.43 2.49 -17.84
C PRO A 92 2.49 0.96 -17.76
N ILE A 93 1.69 0.38 -16.85
CA ILE A 93 1.69 -1.07 -16.62
C ILE A 93 1.36 -1.89 -17.88
N LYS A 94 2.07 -3.00 -18.07
CA LYS A 94 1.84 -4.00 -19.12
C LYS A 94 1.92 -5.41 -18.54
N GLN A 95 1.08 -6.30 -19.04
CA GLN A 95 1.23 -7.74 -18.80
C GLN A 95 2.50 -8.22 -19.51
N VAL A 96 3.35 -8.97 -18.79
CA VAL A 96 4.59 -9.54 -19.33
C VAL A 96 4.63 -11.07 -19.28
N LYS A 97 3.76 -11.68 -18.46
CA LYS A 97 3.64 -13.13 -18.36
C LYS A 97 2.23 -13.52 -17.92
N GLU A 98 1.77 -14.68 -18.33
CA GLU A 98 0.50 -15.29 -17.96
C GLU A 98 0.68 -16.77 -17.59
N ASN A 99 -0.38 -17.38 -17.06
CA ASN A 99 -0.41 -18.76 -16.58
C ASN A 99 0.63 -19.01 -15.48
N ILE A 100 0.70 -18.10 -14.50
CA ILE A 100 1.59 -18.20 -13.34
C ILE A 100 0.80 -18.35 -12.04
N SER A 101 1.46 -18.87 -11.02
CA SER A 101 1.02 -18.81 -9.63
C SER A 101 2.21 -18.37 -8.78
N TRP A 102 1.94 -17.76 -7.63
CA TRP A 102 2.98 -17.39 -6.67
C TRP A 102 2.63 -17.94 -5.28
N ARG A 103 3.62 -18.00 -4.41
CA ARG A 103 3.44 -18.35 -3.00
C ARG A 103 4.27 -17.40 -2.12
N GLY A 104 3.88 -17.27 -0.86
CA GLY A 104 4.41 -16.26 0.06
C GLY A 104 5.65 -16.69 0.86
N GLU A 105 6.16 -17.90 0.68
CA GLU A 105 7.33 -18.36 1.44
C GLU A 105 8.58 -17.56 1.10
N CYS A 106 9.39 -17.26 2.13
CA CYS A 106 10.61 -16.47 2.00
C CYS A 106 11.81 -17.41 1.92
N VAL A 107 12.57 -17.32 0.82
CA VAL A 107 13.68 -18.23 0.53
C VAL A 107 15.03 -17.80 1.14
N HIS A 108 15.09 -16.67 1.86
CA HIS A 108 16.36 -16.05 2.27
C HIS A 108 17.26 -16.97 3.12
N ASN A 109 16.67 -17.92 3.86
CA ASN A 109 17.40 -18.80 4.77
C ASN A 109 17.32 -20.28 4.35
N TRP A 110 16.89 -20.57 3.11
CA TRP A 110 16.73 -21.97 2.69
C TRP A 110 18.06 -22.64 2.37
N ASP A 111 18.16 -23.91 2.72
CA ASP A 111 19.21 -24.79 2.21
C ASP A 111 18.82 -25.47 0.88
N LEU A 112 19.68 -26.36 0.38
CA LEU A 112 19.45 -27.06 -0.89
C LEU A 112 18.29 -28.07 -0.78
N GLU A 113 18.12 -28.73 0.37
CA GLU A 113 17.06 -29.71 0.59
C GLU A 113 15.69 -29.01 0.62
N GLU A 114 15.60 -27.91 1.36
CA GLU A 114 14.43 -27.05 1.40
C GLU A 114 14.11 -26.50 0.01
N THR A 115 15.09 -25.95 -0.71
CA THR A 115 14.89 -25.46 -2.09
C THR A 115 14.30 -26.55 -3.00
N ASN A 116 14.83 -27.78 -2.92
CA ASN A 116 14.36 -28.88 -3.75
C ASN A 116 12.92 -29.30 -3.45
N LYS A 117 12.48 -29.19 -2.19
CA LYS A 117 11.08 -29.45 -1.79
C LYS A 117 10.08 -28.51 -2.46
N TYR A 118 10.49 -27.30 -2.83
CA TYR A 118 9.61 -26.27 -3.41
C TYR A 118 9.78 -26.06 -4.92
N ASN A 119 10.54 -26.93 -5.62
CA ASN A 119 10.66 -26.87 -7.09
C ASN A 119 9.32 -27.06 -7.82
N TYR A 120 8.36 -27.73 -7.18
CA TYR A 120 7.03 -27.99 -7.74
C TYR A 120 5.94 -27.52 -6.77
N ILE A 121 4.89 -26.90 -7.30
CA ILE A 121 3.70 -26.57 -6.52
C ILE A 121 2.88 -27.86 -6.37
N PRO A 122 2.54 -28.29 -5.14
CA PRO A 122 1.93 -29.60 -4.92
C PRO A 122 0.45 -29.67 -5.31
N ASN A 123 -0.22 -28.52 -5.47
CA ASN A 123 -1.67 -28.44 -5.72
C ASN A 123 -2.05 -27.28 -6.66
N ASN A 124 -3.35 -27.10 -6.88
CA ASN A 124 -3.91 -26.08 -7.77
C ASN A 124 -4.55 -24.90 -7.02
N ASP A 125 -4.19 -24.69 -5.75
CA ASP A 125 -4.87 -23.72 -4.90
C ASP A 125 -4.80 -22.30 -5.48
N PHE A 126 -3.62 -21.91 -5.97
CA PHE A 126 -3.38 -20.59 -6.57
C PHE A 126 -3.62 -20.54 -8.08
N LYS A 127 -4.29 -21.54 -8.66
CA LYS A 127 -4.81 -21.50 -10.03
C LYS A 127 -6.25 -20.99 -9.98
N TYR A 128 -6.46 -19.75 -10.40
CA TYR A 128 -7.78 -19.13 -10.43
C TYR A 128 -8.51 -19.49 -11.72
N THR A 129 -9.83 -19.47 -11.66
CA THR A 129 -10.71 -19.71 -12.81
C THR A 129 -11.84 -18.70 -12.78
N TYR A 130 -12.32 -18.28 -13.94
CA TYR A 130 -13.51 -17.44 -14.01
C TYR A 130 -14.78 -18.27 -13.83
N ASN A 131 -15.70 -17.80 -13.00
CA ASN A 131 -17.07 -18.29 -12.89
C ASN A 131 -18.02 -17.10 -12.78
N GLN A 132 -18.90 -16.96 -13.76
CA GLN A 132 -19.84 -15.82 -13.83
C GLN A 132 -20.75 -15.72 -12.60
N ASN A 133 -21.14 -16.83 -12.00
CA ASN A 133 -22.04 -16.84 -10.83
C ASN A 133 -21.33 -16.52 -9.52
N GLU A 134 -19.99 -16.46 -9.53
CA GLU A 134 -19.17 -16.25 -8.33
C GLU A 134 -18.37 -14.94 -8.40
N PHE A 135 -18.10 -14.45 -9.61
CA PHE A 135 -17.32 -13.24 -9.84
C PHE A 135 -18.03 -11.99 -9.31
N LEU A 136 -17.38 -11.33 -8.36
CA LEU A 136 -17.77 -10.02 -7.83
C LEU A 136 -17.22 -8.94 -8.76
N SER A 137 -17.99 -8.60 -9.79
CA SER A 137 -17.62 -7.52 -10.72
C SER A 137 -17.42 -6.20 -9.96
N PRO A 138 -16.25 -5.53 -10.09
CA PRO A 138 -16.04 -4.22 -9.50
C PRO A 138 -17.07 -3.18 -9.95
N LYS A 139 -17.56 -3.28 -11.19
CA LYS A 139 -18.61 -2.40 -11.70
C LYS A 139 -19.91 -2.59 -10.91
N ALA A 140 -20.35 -3.84 -10.74
CA ALA A 140 -21.58 -4.15 -10.01
C ALA A 140 -21.48 -3.81 -8.51
N ILE A 141 -20.29 -4.00 -7.91
CA ILE A 141 -20.00 -3.53 -6.54
C ILE A 141 -20.14 -2.02 -6.45
N GLU A 142 -19.56 -1.28 -7.40
CA GLU A 142 -19.60 0.17 -7.43
C GLU A 142 -21.04 0.68 -7.58
N GLU A 143 -21.81 0.15 -8.52
CA GLU A 143 -23.21 0.50 -8.73
C GLU A 143 -24.05 0.23 -7.48
N LYS A 144 -23.82 -0.90 -6.82
CA LYS A 144 -24.49 -1.20 -5.55
C LYS A 144 -24.09 -0.24 -4.44
N LEU A 145 -22.82 0.12 -4.30
CA LEU A 145 -22.37 1.07 -3.28
C LEU A 145 -22.88 2.49 -3.54
N ASP A 146 -22.94 2.90 -4.81
CA ASP A 146 -23.46 4.20 -5.23
C ASP A 146 -24.98 4.29 -5.02
N SER A 147 -25.72 3.16 -5.08
CA SER A 147 -27.16 3.12 -4.83
C SER A 147 -27.54 3.20 -3.34
N LEU A 148 -26.59 3.03 -2.41
CA LEU A 148 -26.83 3.03 -0.97
C LEU A 148 -26.56 4.41 -0.36
N ASN A 149 -27.46 4.84 0.53
CA ASN A 149 -27.48 6.22 1.03
C ASN A 149 -26.84 6.34 2.40
N THR A 150 -26.92 5.30 3.24
CA THR A 150 -26.41 5.33 4.61
C THR A 150 -25.10 4.58 4.78
N ALA A 151 -24.31 4.96 5.78
CA ALA A 151 -23.09 4.22 6.13
C ALA A 151 -23.41 2.78 6.59
N GLN A 152 -24.53 2.60 7.30
CA GLN A 152 -24.98 1.28 7.76
C GLN A 152 -25.32 0.35 6.59
N GLU A 153 -26.10 0.83 5.61
CA GLU A 153 -26.41 0.05 4.41
C GLU A 153 -25.14 -0.40 3.66
N LYS A 154 -24.17 0.51 3.52
CA LYS A 154 -22.89 0.21 2.87
C LYS A 154 -22.10 -0.82 3.65
N LEU A 155 -22.05 -0.69 4.98
CA LEU A 155 -21.39 -1.65 5.86
C LEU A 155 -22.05 -3.03 5.76
N GLU A 156 -23.38 -3.10 5.82
CA GLU A 156 -24.16 -4.33 5.65
C GLU A 156 -23.85 -5.02 4.32
N PHE A 157 -23.84 -4.25 3.22
CA PHE A 157 -23.51 -4.77 1.91
C PHE A 157 -22.06 -5.30 1.84
N VAL A 158 -21.08 -4.49 2.24
CA VAL A 158 -19.67 -4.89 2.22
C VAL A 158 -19.45 -6.13 3.10
N TYR A 159 -20.07 -6.19 4.27
CA TYR A 159 -19.95 -7.34 5.15
C TYR A 159 -20.55 -8.61 4.51
N ASN A 160 -21.79 -8.54 4.03
CA ASN A 160 -22.51 -9.70 3.53
C ASN A 160 -21.97 -10.20 2.18
N ALA A 161 -21.82 -9.30 1.21
CA ALA A 161 -21.54 -9.67 -0.18
C ALA A 161 -20.04 -9.85 -0.46
N ILE A 162 -19.19 -9.10 0.26
CA ILE A 162 -17.75 -9.05 0.01
C ILE A 162 -17.02 -9.82 1.10
N TYR A 163 -17.08 -9.37 2.36
CA TYR A 163 -16.28 -9.93 3.45
C TYR A 163 -16.63 -11.41 3.76
N CYS A 164 -17.93 -11.73 3.86
CA CYS A 164 -18.41 -13.08 4.11
C CYS A 164 -18.33 -14.02 2.89
N ASN A 165 -18.12 -13.49 1.68
CA ASN A 165 -17.92 -14.32 0.50
C ASN A 165 -16.49 -14.90 0.53
N LYS A 166 -16.37 -16.20 0.79
CA LYS A 166 -15.08 -16.91 0.86
C LYS A 166 -14.76 -17.73 -0.39
N ASN A 167 -15.47 -17.47 -1.50
CA ASN A 167 -15.16 -18.16 -2.74
C ASN A 167 -13.76 -17.76 -3.23
N LYS A 168 -12.94 -18.76 -3.55
CA LYS A 168 -11.58 -18.58 -4.08
C LYS A 168 -11.55 -17.67 -5.31
N ASN A 169 -12.54 -17.77 -6.19
CA ASN A 169 -12.58 -17.10 -7.47
C ASN A 169 -13.38 -15.79 -7.46
N ARG A 170 -13.76 -15.27 -6.28
CA ARG A 170 -14.66 -14.09 -6.17
C ARG A 170 -14.13 -12.83 -6.87
N PHE A 171 -12.81 -12.68 -7.04
CA PHE A 171 -12.20 -11.61 -7.85
C PHE A 171 -11.33 -12.12 -9.01
N ALA A 172 -11.53 -13.38 -9.42
CA ALA A 172 -10.81 -13.95 -10.55
C ALA A 172 -11.38 -13.42 -11.87
N TYR A 173 -10.53 -12.86 -12.72
CA TYR A 173 -10.96 -12.29 -14.00
C TYR A 173 -9.90 -12.48 -15.09
N PHE A 174 -10.36 -12.94 -16.25
CA PHE A 174 -9.52 -13.26 -17.40
C PHE A 174 -9.97 -12.46 -18.62
N LYS A 175 -9.11 -12.40 -19.63
CA LYS A 175 -9.38 -11.67 -20.86
C LYS A 175 -10.67 -12.19 -21.52
N ASP A 176 -11.45 -11.28 -22.08
CA ASP A 176 -12.67 -11.56 -22.85
C ASP A 176 -13.80 -12.25 -22.06
N MET A 177 -13.73 -12.28 -20.73
CA MET A 177 -14.82 -12.77 -19.87
C MET A 177 -15.89 -11.69 -19.64
N PRO A 178 -17.15 -12.05 -19.33
CA PRO A 178 -18.17 -11.07 -18.96
C PRO A 178 -17.78 -10.26 -17.71
N TYR A 179 -17.66 -8.93 -17.88
CA TYR A 179 -17.36 -8.00 -16.78
C TYR A 179 -18.60 -7.32 -16.22
N ASP A 180 -19.55 -6.98 -17.10
CA ASP A 180 -20.77 -6.26 -16.78
C ASP A 180 -21.88 -7.25 -16.47
N ILE A 181 -21.83 -7.81 -15.26
CA ILE A 181 -22.74 -8.83 -14.77
C ILE A 181 -23.29 -8.42 -13.40
N PRO A 182 -24.51 -8.83 -13.03
CA PRO A 182 -25.06 -8.53 -11.71
C PRO A 182 -24.23 -9.18 -10.59
N LEU A 183 -24.38 -8.65 -9.38
CA LEU A 183 -23.78 -9.27 -8.20
C LEU A 183 -24.35 -10.69 -7.99
N PRO A 184 -23.50 -11.68 -7.66
CA PRO A 184 -23.93 -12.96 -7.13
C PRO A 184 -24.89 -12.82 -5.95
N LYS A 185 -25.74 -13.83 -5.74
CA LYS A 185 -26.59 -13.88 -4.55
C LYS A 185 -25.73 -14.04 -3.29
N TYR A 186 -26.10 -13.32 -2.24
CA TYR A 186 -25.45 -13.39 -0.93
C TYR A 186 -26.49 -13.35 0.19
N GLU A 187 -26.15 -13.97 1.33
CA GLU A 187 -27.02 -14.04 2.50
C GLU A 187 -26.81 -12.83 3.42
N ASN A 188 -27.87 -12.41 4.12
CA ASN A 188 -27.76 -11.34 5.11
C ASN A 188 -27.27 -11.89 6.47
N LYS A 189 -25.96 -12.04 6.59
CA LYS A 189 -25.25 -12.46 7.83
C LYS A 189 -24.97 -11.30 8.77
N PHE A 190 -25.13 -10.05 8.33
CA PHE A 190 -24.90 -8.89 9.18
C PHE A 190 -25.86 -8.85 10.37
N LYS A 191 -27.11 -9.29 10.18
CA LYS A 191 -28.13 -9.36 11.23
C LYS A 191 -27.75 -10.24 12.42
N SER A 192 -26.83 -11.20 12.25
CA SER A 192 -26.37 -12.05 13.35
C SER A 192 -25.21 -11.44 14.15
N LEU A 193 -24.66 -10.31 13.70
CA LEU A 193 -23.63 -9.61 14.47
C LEU A 193 -24.24 -8.95 15.71
N LYS A 194 -23.58 -9.16 16.85
CA LYS A 194 -23.86 -8.42 18.07
C LYS A 194 -22.81 -7.34 18.23
N PHE A 195 -23.23 -6.10 18.19
CA PHE A 195 -22.36 -4.96 18.48
C PHE A 195 -22.46 -4.68 19.98
N GLU A 196 -21.34 -4.77 20.68
CA GLU A 196 -21.24 -4.26 22.03
C GLU A 196 -20.92 -2.77 21.93
N GLU A 197 -21.82 -1.93 22.42
CA GLU A 197 -21.47 -0.54 22.67
C GLU A 197 -20.43 -0.51 23.78
N ILE A 198 -19.20 -0.18 23.41
CA ILE A 198 -18.18 0.19 24.37
C ILE A 198 -18.66 1.51 24.99
N LYS A 199 -19.38 1.40 26.11
CA LYS A 199 -19.68 2.58 26.93
C LYS A 199 -18.33 3.19 27.24
N PRO A 200 -18.10 4.49 26.93
CA PRO A 200 -16.89 5.14 27.38
C PRO A 200 -16.79 4.87 28.88
N THR A 201 -15.68 4.28 29.33
CA THR A 201 -15.45 4.05 30.75
C THR A 201 -15.76 5.39 31.42
N PRO A 202 -16.73 5.44 32.36
CA PRO A 202 -16.94 6.66 33.10
C PRO A 202 -15.58 7.05 33.64
N VAL A 203 -15.05 8.19 33.22
CA VAL A 203 -13.94 8.80 33.95
C VAL A 203 -14.47 8.83 35.37
N ALA A 204 -13.85 8.08 36.28
CA ALA A 204 -14.32 7.98 37.65
C ALA A 204 -14.66 9.40 38.11
N PRO A 205 -15.80 9.63 38.80
CA PRO A 205 -16.04 10.92 39.41
C PRO A 205 -14.75 11.26 40.14
N VAL A 206 -14.08 12.34 39.72
CA VAL A 206 -12.96 12.85 40.51
C VAL A 206 -13.60 13.09 41.86
N GLU A 207 -13.26 12.28 42.87
CA GLU A 207 -13.70 12.54 44.25
C GLU A 207 -13.48 14.04 44.46
N PRO A 208 -14.48 14.81 44.96
CA PRO A 208 -14.19 16.18 45.34
C PRO A 208 -12.95 16.09 46.22
N PRO A 209 -11.85 16.77 45.85
CA PRO A 209 -10.59 16.54 46.52
C PRO A 209 -10.87 16.75 48.01
N LYS A 210 -10.62 15.72 48.81
CA LYS A 210 -10.25 15.91 50.22
C LYS A 210 -9.32 17.13 50.23
N PRO A 211 -9.45 18.12 51.13
CA PRO A 211 -8.64 19.34 51.08
C PRO A 211 -7.16 18.98 51.24
N THR A 212 -6.56 18.57 50.13
CA THR A 212 -5.16 18.54 49.82
C THR A 212 -4.90 19.97 49.39
N PRO A 213 -3.86 20.63 49.92
CA PRO A 213 -3.54 22.00 49.56
C PRO A 213 -3.65 22.16 48.04
N GLN A 214 -4.47 23.11 47.60
CA GLN A 214 -4.62 23.43 46.19
C GLN A 214 -3.20 23.62 45.63
N PRO A 215 -2.82 22.92 44.54
CA PRO A 215 -1.51 23.11 43.97
C PRO A 215 -1.40 24.58 43.61
N THR A 216 -0.38 25.23 44.17
CA THR A 216 -0.15 26.66 43.94
C THR A 216 -0.05 26.91 42.44
N THR A 217 -0.32 28.14 41.98
CA THR A 217 -0.15 28.52 40.56
C THR A 217 1.22 28.07 40.01
N GLN A 218 2.23 28.05 40.89
CA GLN A 218 3.57 27.54 40.62
C GLN A 218 3.61 26.02 40.32
N GLU A 219 2.86 25.18 41.03
CA GLU A 219 2.83 23.73 40.81
C GLU A 219 2.14 23.34 39.48
N LEU A 220 1.10 24.08 39.09
CA LEU A 220 0.43 23.92 37.78
C LEU A 220 1.35 24.35 36.62
N GLU A 221 2.08 25.46 36.80
CA GLU A 221 3.11 25.90 35.86
C GLU A 221 4.24 24.86 35.75
N ILE A 222 4.72 24.31 36.87
CA ILE A 222 5.75 23.26 36.89
C ILE A 222 5.27 22.01 36.15
N LYS A 223 4.01 21.60 36.31
CA LYS A 223 3.44 20.45 35.58
C LYS A 223 3.37 20.70 34.07
N SER A 224 2.86 21.87 33.66
CA SER A 224 2.82 22.28 32.26
C SER A 224 4.22 22.34 31.62
N LEU A 225 5.20 22.84 32.37
CA LEU A 225 6.60 22.87 31.96
C LEU A 225 7.20 21.47 31.84
N LYS A 226 6.90 20.55 32.76
CA LYS A 226 7.32 19.14 32.70
C LYS A 226 6.73 18.42 31.48
N ASP A 227 5.47 18.65 31.17
CA ASP A 227 4.82 18.05 30.00
C ASP A 227 5.44 18.58 28.70
N LYS A 228 5.73 19.88 28.63
CA LYS A 228 6.45 20.50 27.51
C LYS A 228 7.89 19.99 27.37
N LEU A 229 8.59 19.76 28.49
CA LEU A 229 9.93 19.17 28.51
C LEU A 229 9.90 17.73 27.98
N SER A 230 8.96 16.90 28.45
CA SER A 230 8.80 15.53 27.97
C SER A 230 8.47 15.47 26.47
N GLN A 231 7.67 16.41 25.97
CA GLN A 231 7.40 16.51 24.54
C GLN A 231 8.66 16.90 23.75
N LYS A 232 9.43 17.88 24.23
CA LYS A 232 10.69 18.29 23.60
C LYS A 232 11.74 17.17 23.59
N GLU A 233 11.82 16.35 24.64
CA GLU A 233 12.72 15.19 24.69
C GLU A 233 12.38 14.16 23.59
N LYS A 234 11.08 13.90 23.37
CA LYS A 234 10.62 13.02 22.28
C LYS A 234 10.97 13.59 20.90
N ASP A 235 10.80 14.91 20.73
CA ASP A 235 11.12 15.59 19.47
C ASP A 235 12.63 15.55 19.18
N ILE A 236 13.47 15.76 20.20
CA ILE A 236 14.94 15.65 20.10
C ILE A 236 15.35 14.22 19.75
N SER A 237 14.75 13.22 20.40
CA SER A 237 15.01 11.81 20.09
C SER A 237 14.64 11.45 18.64
N SER A 238 13.50 11.95 18.16
CA SER A 238 13.07 11.80 16.76
C SER A 238 14.02 12.47 15.78
N LEU A 239 14.49 13.68 16.10
CA LEU A 239 15.47 14.42 15.29
C LEU A 239 16.81 13.68 15.21
N GLU A 240 17.30 13.14 16.33
CA GLU A 240 18.54 12.35 16.36
C GLU A 240 18.41 11.10 15.48
N ILE A 241 17.29 10.37 15.59
CA ILE A 241 17.02 9.20 14.73
C ILE A 241 17.02 9.57 13.25
N ASN A 242 16.38 10.69 12.89
CA ASN A 242 16.34 11.16 11.50
C ASN A 242 17.72 11.63 11.01
N TYR A 243 18.50 12.27 11.86
CA TYR A 243 19.87 12.67 11.55
C TYR A 243 20.77 11.46 11.31
N GLN A 244 20.69 10.43 12.16
CA GLN A 244 21.43 9.17 11.97
C GLN A 244 21.03 8.46 10.68
N LYS A 245 19.73 8.41 10.35
CA LYS A 245 19.25 7.88 9.06
C LYS A 245 19.80 8.66 7.87
N ALA A 246 19.85 9.99 7.95
CA ALA A 246 20.41 10.83 6.90
C ALA A 246 21.92 10.59 6.74
N LEU A 247 22.66 10.45 7.85
CA LEU A 247 24.08 10.13 7.84
C LEU A 247 24.36 8.76 7.21
N ASN A 248 23.56 7.74 7.58
CA ASN A 248 23.64 6.39 7.00
C ASN A 248 23.37 6.41 5.48
N THR A 249 22.37 7.18 5.05
CA THR A 249 22.06 7.34 3.63
C THR A 249 23.21 7.99 2.86
N LYS A 250 23.84 9.04 3.42
CA LYS A 250 25.02 9.69 2.82
C LYS A 250 26.24 8.76 2.77
N ASN A 251 26.31 7.78 3.65
CA ASN A 251 27.38 6.79 3.68
C ASN A 251 27.21 5.67 2.65
N HIS A 252 26.00 5.49 2.09
CA HIS A 252 25.72 4.45 1.11
C HIS A 252 26.53 4.66 -0.18
N LEU A 253 27.02 3.56 -0.76
CA LEU A 253 27.88 3.60 -1.95
C LEU A 253 27.22 4.33 -3.12
N SER A 254 25.94 4.04 -3.39
CA SER A 254 25.21 4.68 -4.49
C SER A 254 25.07 6.19 -4.31
N TYR A 255 24.89 6.68 -3.07
CA TYR A 255 24.78 8.10 -2.78
C TYR A 255 26.10 8.82 -3.11
N LYS A 256 27.23 8.30 -2.61
CA LYS A 256 28.56 8.86 -2.86
C LYS A 256 28.92 8.86 -4.35
N LEU A 257 28.60 7.78 -5.06
CA LEU A 257 28.83 7.68 -6.50
C LEU A 257 27.96 8.68 -7.28
N GLY A 258 26.70 8.86 -6.88
CA GLY A 258 25.79 9.85 -7.46
C GLY A 258 26.27 11.28 -7.25
N GLU A 259 26.72 11.62 -6.03
CA GLU A 259 27.30 12.92 -5.72
C GLU A 259 28.56 13.22 -6.55
N ALA A 260 29.47 12.24 -6.66
CA ALA A 260 30.66 12.34 -7.49
C ALA A 260 30.30 12.54 -8.97
N LEU A 261 29.27 11.86 -9.47
CA LEU A 261 28.79 11.99 -10.84
C LEU A 261 28.21 13.39 -11.12
N ILE A 262 27.42 13.93 -10.19
CA ILE A 262 26.87 15.28 -10.29
C ILE A 262 28.01 16.31 -10.31
N LYS A 263 29.04 16.14 -9.46
CA LYS A 263 30.22 17.01 -9.42
C LYS A 263 31.03 16.94 -10.72
N ALA A 264 31.15 15.74 -11.30
CA ALA A 264 31.81 15.52 -12.58
C ALA A 264 31.05 16.23 -13.72
N ASN A 265 29.73 16.08 -13.76
CA ASN A 265 28.86 16.72 -14.74
C ASN A 265 28.93 18.25 -14.66
N LYS A 266 28.94 18.83 -13.45
CA LYS A 266 29.10 20.29 -13.27
C LYS A 266 30.45 20.84 -13.76
N ASN A 267 31.48 19.99 -13.85
CA ASN A 267 32.83 20.35 -14.24
C ASN A 267 33.29 19.63 -15.53
N TRP A 268 32.35 19.22 -16.39
CA TRP A 268 32.65 18.39 -17.56
C TRP A 268 33.72 19.03 -18.46
N TYR A 269 33.63 20.35 -18.69
CA TYR A 269 34.54 21.15 -19.50
C TYR A 269 35.96 21.31 -18.91
N LYS A 270 36.15 20.95 -17.62
CA LYS A 270 37.46 20.93 -16.93
C LYS A 270 38.01 19.50 -16.76
N GLY A 271 37.54 18.56 -17.59
CA GLY A 271 37.91 17.15 -17.48
C GLY A 271 37.25 16.43 -16.30
N GLY A 272 36.05 16.87 -15.89
CA GLY A 272 35.33 16.32 -14.74
C GLY A 272 35.12 14.81 -14.79
N TYR A 273 34.89 14.23 -15.97
CA TYR A 273 34.71 12.78 -16.15
C TYR A 273 36.01 11.97 -16.04
N VAL A 274 37.16 12.54 -16.41
CA VAL A 274 38.45 11.89 -16.19
C VAL A 274 38.73 11.79 -14.70
N LYS A 275 38.51 12.88 -13.95
CA LYS A 275 38.63 12.91 -12.48
C LYS A 275 37.63 11.97 -11.79
N PHE A 276 36.44 11.82 -12.37
CA PHE A 276 35.40 10.93 -11.85
C PHE A 276 35.84 9.47 -11.79
N ILE A 277 36.59 8.97 -12.77
CA ILE A 277 37.07 7.58 -12.80
C ILE A 277 37.94 7.29 -11.56
N PHE A 278 38.89 8.19 -11.27
CA PHE A 278 39.74 8.07 -10.08
C PHE A 278 38.94 8.18 -8.78
N GLU A 279 37.94 9.08 -8.74
CA GLU A 279 37.08 9.26 -7.58
C GLU A 279 36.19 8.03 -7.31
N VAL A 280 35.69 7.36 -8.35
CA VAL A 280 34.94 6.11 -8.24
C VAL A 280 35.80 4.99 -7.66
N MET A 281 37.07 4.88 -8.09
CA MET A 281 38.01 3.91 -7.53
C MET A 281 38.28 4.17 -6.06
N ARG A 282 38.46 5.44 -5.67
CA ARG A 282 38.64 5.86 -4.27
C ARG A 282 37.41 5.53 -3.42
N ILE A 283 36.21 5.92 -3.87
CA ILE A 283 34.94 5.68 -3.18
C ILE A 283 34.69 4.17 -2.98
N LYS A 284 34.96 3.34 -3.99
CA LYS A 284 34.82 1.88 -3.89
C LYS A 284 35.81 1.28 -2.88
N LYS A 285 37.07 1.74 -2.87
CA LYS A 285 38.09 1.30 -1.91
C LYS A 285 37.72 1.68 -0.47
N GLU A 286 37.30 2.92 -0.25
CA GLU A 286 36.85 3.40 1.06
C GLU A 286 35.61 2.65 1.57
N HIS A 287 34.67 2.32 0.69
CA HIS A 287 33.47 1.56 1.07
C HIS A 287 33.79 0.10 1.39
N ARG A 288 34.69 -0.54 0.64
CA ARG A 288 35.14 -1.92 0.90
C ARG A 288 35.87 -2.06 2.23
N ASN A 289 36.73 -1.10 2.57
CA ASN A 289 37.49 -1.11 3.83
C ASN A 289 36.61 -0.84 5.07
N ARG A 290 35.43 -0.22 4.92
CA ARG A 290 34.48 0.01 6.02
C ARG A 290 33.60 -1.21 6.34
N GLY A 291 33.42 -2.14 5.41
CA GLY A 291 32.66 -3.38 5.63
C GLY A 291 33.45 -4.52 6.28
N GLN A 292 34.68 -4.25 6.75
CA GLN A 292 35.59 -5.21 7.38
C GLN A 292 35.85 -4.91 8.87
N ILE A 293 35.05 -4.03 9.48
CA ILE A 293 35.10 -3.66 10.91
C ILE A 293 33.75 -3.99 11.54
#